data_AF-A0A2J7ZQM7-F1
#
_entry.id   AF-A0A2J7ZQM7-F1
#
_cell.length_a   1.000
_cell.length_b   1.000
_cell.length_c   1.000
_cell.angle_alpha   90.00
_cell.angle_beta   90.00
_cell.angle_gamma   90.00
#
_symmetry.space_group_name_H-M   'P 1'
#
loop_
_entity.id
_entity.type
_entity.pdbx_description
1 polymer ?
#
loop_
_entity_poly.entity_id
_entity_poly.type
_entity_poly.pdbx_seq_one_letter_code
_entity_poly.pdbx_strand_id
1 'polypeptide(L)'
;MNELKSLALLSTTTKQCPMCSMGVEKAEGCNKITCCYCGAFFCWLCNSVISGYDHFSQSEGAVGGCVLFEQQEIDRWNARWNG
;
A
#
# COMPACT_ATOMS: atom_id res chain seq x y z
N MET A 1 -23.06 12.36 -17.38
CA MET A 1 -21.70 12.64 -17.88
C MET A 1 -20.91 13.24 -16.71
N ASN A 2 -19.96 12.58 -16.04
CA ASN A 2 -18.89 11.74 -16.55
C ASN A 2 -18.75 10.41 -15.80
N GLU A 3 -18.86 9.34 -16.56
CA GLU A 3 -18.56 7.95 -16.19
C GLU A 3 -17.06 7.70 -16.29
N LEU A 4 -16.27 8.32 -15.40
CA LEU A 4 -14.80 8.16 -15.34
C LEU A 4 -14.30 7.56 -14.01
N LYS A 5 -15.18 6.97 -13.19
CA LYS A 5 -14.78 6.35 -11.90
C LYS A 5 -14.36 4.88 -12.01
N SER A 6 -14.45 4.28 -13.19
CA SER A 6 -14.23 2.83 -13.36
C SER A 6 -12.80 2.43 -13.76
N LEU A 7 -11.96 3.39 -14.19
CA LEU A 7 -10.60 3.09 -14.66
C LEU A 7 -9.54 3.16 -13.54
N ALA A 8 -9.79 3.95 -12.48
CA ALA A 8 -8.91 4.01 -11.31
C ALA A 8 -9.14 2.84 -10.32
N LEU A 9 -10.24 2.10 -10.47
CA LEU A 9 -10.51 0.87 -9.72
C LEU A 9 -9.70 -0.34 -10.24
N LEU A 10 -8.81 -0.12 -11.21
CA LEU A 10 -7.79 -1.08 -11.64
C LEU A 10 -6.50 -0.90 -10.82
N SER A 11 -6.61 -0.49 -9.55
CA SER A 11 -5.52 -0.67 -8.59
C SER A 11 -5.27 -2.16 -8.48
N THR A 12 -4.26 -2.66 -9.18
CA THR A 12 -3.74 -4.04 -9.10
C THR A 12 -3.93 -4.55 -7.68
N THR A 13 -4.90 -5.44 -7.44
CA THR A 13 -5.26 -5.90 -6.09
C THR A 13 -4.26 -6.93 -5.56
N THR A 14 -3.36 -7.40 -6.43
CA THR A 14 -2.44 -8.50 -6.16
C THR A 14 -1.04 -8.17 -6.69
N LYS A 15 -0.02 -8.28 -5.86
CA LYS A 15 1.39 -8.15 -6.25
C LYS A 15 2.18 -9.38 -5.86
N GLN A 16 3.29 -9.63 -6.56
CA GLN A 16 4.19 -10.72 -6.21
C GLN A 16 5.12 -10.31 -5.07
N CYS A 17 5.26 -11.18 -4.08
CA CYS A 17 6.23 -11.02 -3.02
C CYS A 17 7.65 -10.97 -3.62
N PRO A 18 8.46 -9.94 -3.32
CA PRO A 18 9.82 -9.83 -3.86
C PRO A 18 10.79 -10.92 -3.33
N MET A 19 10.42 -11.64 -2.26
CA MET A 19 11.25 -12.70 -1.68
C MET A 19 10.92 -14.10 -2.19
N CYS A 20 9.64 -14.44 -2.36
CA CYS A 20 9.21 -15.80 -2.71
C CYS A 20 8.34 -15.88 -3.98
N SER A 21 8.08 -14.73 -4.62
CA SER A 21 7.24 -14.60 -5.82
C SER A 21 5.77 -15.02 -5.66
N MET A 22 5.33 -15.39 -4.45
CA MET A 22 3.94 -15.70 -4.17
C MET A 22 3.05 -14.48 -4.41
N GLY A 23 1.86 -14.70 -4.97
CA GLY A 23 0.86 -13.65 -5.11
C GLY A 23 0.34 -13.22 -3.75
N VAL A 24 0.38 -11.92 -3.47
CA VAL A 24 -0.08 -11.31 -2.23
C VAL A 24 -1.11 -10.24 -2.57
N GLU A 25 -2.28 -10.33 -1.96
CA GLU A 25 -3.34 -9.34 -2.12
C GLU A 25 -3.08 -8.12 -1.23
N LYS A 26 -3.43 -6.92 -1.70
CA LYS A 26 -3.35 -5.71 -0.89
C LYS A 26 -4.36 -5.84 0.24
N ALA A 27 -3.89 -5.89 1.49
CA ALA A 27 -4.75 -5.67 2.63
C ALA A 27 -5.15 -4.19 2.68
N GLU A 28 -6.45 -3.91 2.91
CA GLU A 28 -6.91 -2.53 3.12
C GLU A 28 -6.18 -1.90 4.32
N GLY A 29 -5.82 -0.62 4.23
CA GLY A 29 -5.19 0.12 5.32
C GLY A 29 -3.82 0.68 4.97
N CYS A 30 -2.74 -0.10 5.15
CA CYS A 30 -1.35 0.40 5.08
C CYS A 30 -0.50 -0.28 4.00
N ASN A 31 0.50 0.45 3.51
CA ASN A 31 1.43 0.00 2.46
C ASN A 31 2.49 -1.00 2.96
N LYS A 32 2.54 -1.31 4.26
CA LYS A 32 3.37 -2.39 4.81
C LYS A 32 2.62 -3.72 4.68
N ILE A 33 3.05 -4.55 3.74
CA ILE A 33 2.44 -5.85 3.50
C ILE A 33 3.30 -6.95 4.12
N THR A 34 2.64 -7.95 4.68
CA THR A 34 3.26 -9.17 5.21
C THR A 34 2.92 -10.31 4.27
N CYS A 35 3.92 -10.99 3.72
CA CYS A 35 3.66 -12.18 2.91
C CYS A 35 3.17 -13.32 3.80
N CYS A 36 1.98 -13.85 3.53
CA CYS A 36 1.40 -14.97 4.29
C CYS A 36 2.16 -16.29 4.11
N TYR A 37 2.94 -16.42 3.02
CA TYR A 37 3.68 -17.64 2.72
C TYR A 37 5.07 -17.66 3.36
N CYS A 38 5.87 -16.61 3.20
CA CYS A 38 7.24 -16.57 3.71
C CYS A 38 7.44 -15.66 4.93
N GLY A 39 6.43 -14.91 5.35
CA GLY A 39 6.50 -13.99 6.49
C GLY A 39 7.29 -12.71 6.24
N ALA A 40 7.87 -12.52 5.05
CA ALA A 40 8.64 -11.32 4.73
C ALA A 40 7.73 -10.08 4.67
N PHE A 41 8.22 -8.96 5.19
CA PHE A 41 7.57 -7.67 5.02
C PHE A 41 8.11 -6.96 3.77
N PHE A 42 7.22 -6.31 3.02
CA PHE A 42 7.60 -5.50 1.87
C PHE A 42 6.66 -4.31 1.70
N CYS A 43 7.14 -3.28 1.03
CA CYS A 43 6.35 -2.10 0.73
C CYS A 43 5.53 -2.31 -0.54
N TRP A 44 4.22 -2.05 -0.46
CA TRP A 44 3.31 -2.19 -1.59
C TRP A 44 3.63 -1.22 -2.74
N LEU A 45 4.11 -0.02 -2.42
CA LEU A 45 4.35 1.04 -3.40
C LEU A 45 5.59 0.74 -4.26
N CYS A 46 6.73 0.50 -3.60
CA CYS A 46 8.02 0.28 -4.28
C CYS A 46 8.39 -1.20 -4.45
N ASN A 47 7.55 -2.13 -3.98
CA ASN A 47 7.79 -3.59 -4.03
C ASN A 47 9.13 -4.04 -3.42
N SER A 48 9.69 -3.24 -2.50
CA SER A 48 10.98 -3.53 -1.84
C SER A 48 10.76 -4.22 -0.50
N VAL A 49 11.64 -5.16 -0.16
CA VAL A 49 11.66 -5.84 1.14
C VAL A 49 12.01 -4.84 2.24
N ILE A 50 11.28 -4.88 3.35
CA ILE A 50 11.48 -3.99 4.49
C ILE A 50 11.52 -4.81 5.78
N SER A 51 12.13 -4.28 6.83
CA SER A 51 12.21 -4.97 8.13
C SER A 51 11.21 -4.45 9.16
N GLY A 52 10.61 -3.27 8.91
CA GLY A 52 9.76 -2.58 9.89
C GLY A 52 9.07 -1.37 9.28
N TYR A 53 8.86 -0.35 10.11
CA TYR A 53 8.22 0.91 9.70
C TYR A 53 9.23 2.00 9.32
N ASP A 54 10.54 1.75 9.45
CA ASP A 54 11.59 2.72 9.13
C ASP A 54 11.51 3.22 7.68
N HIS A 55 11.09 2.35 6.75
CA HIS A 55 10.85 2.69 5.35
C HIS A 55 9.79 3.80 5.15
N PHE A 56 8.88 3.95 6.11
CA PHE A 56 7.79 4.93 6.08
C PHE A 56 7.98 6.11 7.04
N SER A 57 9.09 6.13 7.79
CA SER A 57 9.37 7.16 8.80
C SER A 57 9.68 8.54 8.21
N GLN A 58 10.05 8.62 6.93
CA GLN A 58 10.42 9.85 6.24
C GLN A 58 9.36 10.21 5.20
N SER A 59 8.16 10.58 5.66
CA SER A 59 7.01 10.83 4.78
C SER A 59 6.96 12.22 4.14
N GLU A 60 8.04 13.02 4.17
CA GLU A 60 8.09 14.35 3.57
C GLU A 60 9.41 14.52 2.79
N GLY A 61 9.39 14.22 1.48
CA GLY A 61 10.46 14.63 0.56
C GLY A 61 11.80 13.87 0.62
N ALA A 62 11.92 12.78 1.38
CA ALA A 62 13.13 11.96 1.35
C ALA A 62 13.18 11.08 0.09
N VAL A 63 14.26 11.22 -0.69
CA VAL A 63 14.56 10.39 -1.87
C VAL A 63 14.75 8.94 -1.40
N GLY A 64 13.68 8.14 -1.40
CA GLY A 64 13.72 6.71 -1.07
C GLY A 64 12.71 6.23 -0.01
N GLY A 65 11.97 7.11 0.65
CA GLY A 65 10.89 6.74 1.58
C GLY A 65 9.52 6.63 0.91
N CYS A 66 8.69 5.67 1.30
CA CYS A 66 7.29 5.57 0.85
C CYS A 66 6.32 6.04 1.96
N VAL A 67 5.10 6.44 1.60
CA VAL A 67 4.05 6.78 2.58
C VAL A 67 3.42 5.52 3.16
N LEU A 68 3.15 5.51 4.48
CA LEU A 68 2.55 4.35 5.14
C LEU A 68 1.08 4.16 4.78
N PHE A 69 0.34 5.27 4.70
CA PHE A 69 -1.08 5.30 4.38
C PHE A 69 -1.30 6.13 3.12
N GLU A 70 -2.16 5.66 2.22
CA GLU A 70 -2.56 6.46 1.07
C GLU A 70 -3.55 7.55 1.50
N GLN A 71 -3.38 8.77 0.97
CA GLN A 71 -4.27 9.89 1.28
C GLN A 71 -5.74 9.56 1.03
N GLN A 72 -6.02 8.78 -0.03
CA GLN A 72 -7.38 8.35 -0.36
C GLN A 72 -8.00 7.42 0.71
N GLU A 73 -7.19 6.59 1.39
CA GLU A 73 -7.68 5.74 2.48
C GLU A 73 -7.97 6.56 3.73
N ILE A 74 -7.14 7.57 4.02
CA ILE A 74 -7.36 8.55 5.10
C ILE A 74 -8.64 9.34 4.84
N ASP A 75 -8.81 9.88 3.63
CA ASP A 75 -10.00 10.66 3.25
C ASP A 75 -11.28 9.81 3.30
N ARG A 76 -11.21 8.56 2.85
CA ARG A 76 -12.33 7.60 2.96
C ARG A 76 -12.71 7.34 4.41
N TRP A 77 -11.73 7.18 5.29
CA TRP A 77 -11.98 6.97 6.71
C TRP A 77 -12.58 8.22 7.36
N ASN A 78 -12.02 9.40 7.07
CA ASN A 78 -12.56 10.68 7.52
C ASN A 78 -14.01 10.92 7.05
N ALA A 79 -14.34 10.55 5.81
CA ALA A 79 -15.68 10.66 5.27
C ALA A 79 -16.69 9.69 5.90
N ARG A 80 -16.24 8.52 6.41
CA ARG A 80 -17.11 7.57 7.12
C ARG A 80 -17.39 7.99 8.57
N TRP A 81 -16.47 8.71 9.22
CA TRP A 81 -16.56 9.01 10.66
C TRP A 81 -16.92 10.47 10.99
N ASN A 82 -16.62 11.44 10.11
CA ASN A 82 -16.99 12.86 10.31
C ASN A 82 -18.28 13.27 9.57
N GLY A 83 -19.23 12.33 9.45
CA GLY A 83 -20.57 12.58 8.90
C GLY A 83 -21.59 12.84 10.00
#